data_AF-R7YWA9-F1
#
_entry.id   AF-R7YWA9-F1
#
_cell.length_a   1.000
_cell.length_b   1.000
_cell.length_c   1.000
_cell.angle_alpha   90.00
_cell.angle_beta   90.00
_cell.angle_gamma   90.00
#
_symmetry.space_group_name_H-M   'P 1'
#
loop_
_entity.id
_entity.type
_entity.pdbx_description
1 polymer ?
#
loop_
_entity_poly.entity_id
_entity_poly.type
_entity_poly.pdbx_seq_one_letter_code
_entity_poly.pdbx_strand_id
1 'polypeptide(L)' 'MATLGTVFVGSWAAMGGKKSSTAKGPQIQASSKDEEKFIQEFMKNAEKEDKKTSGHAV' A
#
# COMPACT_ATOMS: atom_id res chain seq x y z
N MET A 1 13.04 -21.68 -3.02
CA MET A 1 13.76 -20.94 -4.08
C MET A 1 14.53 -19.79 -3.46
N ALA A 2 15.83 -19.94 -3.23
CA ALA A 2 16.67 -18.88 -2.67
C ALA A 2 16.63 -17.59 -3.52
N THR A 3 16.44 -17.74 -4.83
CA THR A 3 16.27 -16.64 -5.79
C THR A 3 15.10 -15.72 -5.48
N LEU A 4 13.95 -16.27 -5.05
CA LEU A 4 12.78 -15.46 -4.69
C LEU A 4 13.03 -14.63 -3.43
N GLY A 5 13.75 -15.21 -2.44
CA GLY A 5 14.13 -14.50 -1.22
C GLY A 5 15.14 -13.38 -1.49
N THR A 6 16.15 -13.63 -2.33
CA THR A 6 17.15 -12.60 -2.69
C THR A 6 16.54 -11.45 -3.50
N VAL A 7 15.55 -11.73 -4.36
CA VAL A 7 14.83 -10.67 -5.08
C VAL A 7 14.03 -9.82 -4.10
N PHE A 8 13.30 -10.42 -3.16
CA PHE A 8 12.52 -9.67 -2.17
C PHE A 8 13.39 -8.77 -1.28
N VAL A 9 14.47 -9.32 -0.71
CA VAL A 9 15.40 -8.56 0.14
C VAL A 9 16.14 -7.48 -0.68
N GLY A 10 16.56 -7.81 -1.89
CA GLY A 10 17.18 -6.85 -2.82
C GLY A 10 16.24 -5.72 -3.20
N SER A 11 14.96 -6.02 -3.50
CA SER A 11 13.94 -5.03 -3.80
C SER A 11 13.62 -4.14 -2.59
N TRP A 12 13.50 -4.72 -1.40
CA TRP A 12 13.23 -3.98 -0.17
C TRP A 12 14.39 -3.05 0.20
N ALA A 13 15.64 -3.52 0.09
CA ALA A 13 16.83 -2.70 0.30
C ALA A 13 16.97 -1.60 -0.77
N ALA A 14 16.68 -1.91 -2.04
CA ALA A 14 16.71 -0.94 -3.13
C ALA A 14 15.62 0.14 -3.02
N MET A 15 14.48 -0.16 -2.42
CA MET A 15 13.40 0.80 -2.12
C MET A 15 13.69 1.67 -0.87
N GLY A 16 14.92 1.64 -0.34
CA GLY A 16 15.38 2.27 0.90
C GLY A 16 14.65 3.56 1.31
N GLY A 17 13.96 3.49 2.46
CA GLY A 17 13.81 4.58 3.43
C GLY A 17 13.13 5.89 3.01
N LYS A 18 12.60 6.03 1.79
CA LYS A 18 11.86 7.23 1.42
C LYS A 18 10.47 7.13 2.05
N LYS A 19 10.31 7.77 3.23
CA LYS A 19 9.01 8.02 3.84
C LYS A 19 8.09 8.49 2.72
N SER A 20 7.12 7.66 2.33
CA SER A 20 6.19 7.99 1.28
C SER A 20 5.62 9.36 1.65
N SER A 21 5.97 10.42 0.92
CA SER A 21 5.07 11.56 0.81
C SER A 21 3.73 10.91 0.52
N THR A 22 2.73 11.10 1.39
CA THR A 22 1.37 10.60 1.18
C THR A 22 1.04 10.78 -0.28
N ALA A 23 1.28 9.74 -1.07
CA ALA A 23 1.00 9.73 -2.47
C ALA A 23 -0.48 9.49 -2.39
N LYS A 24 -1.25 10.59 -2.37
CA LYS A 24 -2.68 10.51 -2.67
C LYS A 24 -2.72 9.59 -3.88
N GLY A 25 -3.46 8.49 -3.74
CA GLY A 25 -3.52 7.45 -4.75
C GLY A 25 -3.86 8.03 -6.12
N PRO A 26 -3.90 7.19 -7.16
CA PRO A 26 -4.34 7.62 -8.49
C PRO A 26 -5.56 8.55 -8.36
N GLN A 27 -5.56 9.70 -9.04
CA GLN A 27 -6.64 10.68 -8.91
C GLN A 27 -7.97 9.95 -9.10
N ILE A 28 -8.78 9.86 -8.05
CA ILE A 28 -10.03 9.10 -8.03
C ILE A 28 -11.02 9.89 -8.90
N GLN A 29 -11.03 9.64 -10.20
CA GLN A 29 -12.02 10.21 -11.12
C GLN A 29 -13.28 9.34 -11.06
N ALA A 30 -14.05 9.49 -9.99
CA ALA A 30 -15.37 8.87 -9.88
C ALA A 30 -16.42 9.74 -10.60
N SER A 31 -17.40 9.11 -11.24
CA SER A 31 -18.45 9.84 -11.96
C SER A 31 -19.43 10.54 -11.00
N SER A 32 -19.44 10.14 -9.73
CA SER A 32 -20.26 10.70 -8.65
C SER A 32 -19.46 10.92 -7.36
N LYS A 33 -19.81 11.96 -6.61
CA LYS A 33 -19.16 12.30 -5.32
C LYS A 33 -19.32 11.20 -4.26
N ASP A 34 -20.38 10.42 -4.33
CA ASP A 34 -20.64 9.35 -3.36
C ASP A 34 -19.77 8.11 -3.65
N GLU A 35 -19.52 7.82 -4.92
CA GLU A 35 -18.57 6.77 -5.33
C GLU A 35 -17.14 7.13 -4.94
N GLU A 36 -16.77 8.42 -5.06
CA GLU A 36 -15.46 8.89 -4.62
C GLU A 36 -15.23 8.64 -3.12
N LYS A 37 -16.22 8.95 -2.28
CA LYS A 37 -16.16 8.71 -0.84
C LYS A 37 -16.06 7.22 -0.52
N PHE A 38 -16.86 6.40 -1.19
CA PHE A 38 -16.83 4.95 -1.01
C PHE A 38 -15.44 4.37 -1.36
N ILE A 39 -14.84 4.77 -2.49
CA ILE A 39 -13.52 4.28 -2.90
C ILE A 39 -12.44 4.75 -1.92
N GLN A 40 -12.51 5.99 -1.46
CA GLN A 40 -11.57 6.51 -0.46
C GLN A 40 -11.66 5.76 0.87
N GLU A 41 -12.87 5.45 1.35
CA GLU A 41 -13.08 4.67 2.56
C GLU A 41 -12.62 3.22 2.39
N PHE A 42 -12.92 2.60 1.25
CA PHE A 42 -12.47 1.26 0.89
C PHE A 42 -10.94 1.16 0.88
N MET A 43 -10.26 2.07 0.16
CA MET A 43 -8.79 2.13 0.12
C MET A 43 -8.20 2.35 1.51
N LYS A 44 -8.78 3.27 2.29
CA LYS A 44 -8.32 3.58 3.65
C LYS A 44 -8.48 2.39 4.61
N ASN A 45 -9.52 1.57 4.43
CA ASN A 45 -9.72 0.37 5.25
C ASN A 45 -8.78 -0.76 4.82
N ALA A 46 -8.60 -0.98 3.51
CA ALA A 46 -7.65 -1.95 2.97
C ALA A 46 -6.21 -1.67 3.45
N GLU A 47 -5.74 -0.41 3.35
CA GLU A 47 -4.42 -0.01 3.85
C GLU A 47 -4.25 -0.22 5.36
N LYS A 48 -5.32 -0.05 6.14
CA LYS A 48 -5.28 -0.28 7.59
C LYS A 48 -5.21 -1.77 7.92
N GLU A 49 -5.91 -2.62 7.17
CA GLU A 49 -5.85 -4.07 7.33
C GLU A 49 -4.47 -4.60 6.92
N ASP A 50 -3.90 -4.12 5.82
CA ASP A 50 -2.54 -4.44 5.38
C ASP A 50 -1.48 -4.06 6.44
N LYS A 51 -1.64 -2.89 7.09
CA LYS A 51 -0.77 -2.49 8.21
C LYS A 51 -0.95 -3.32 9.47
N LYS A 52 -2.14 -3.89 9.71
CA LYS A 52 -2.37 -4.76 10.88
C LYS A 52 -1.86 -6.18 10.65
N THR A 53 -1.98 -6.72 9.43
CA THR A 53 -1.50 -8.08 9.12
C THR A 53 0.02 -8.15 8.93
N SER A 54 0.69 -7.06 8.56
CA SER A 54 2.15 -7.00 8.44
C SER A 54 2.88 -6.76 9.78
N GLY A 55 2.14 -6.52 10.87
CA GLY A 55 2.69 -6.28 12.22
C GLY A 55 2.63 -7.49 13.18
N HIS A 56 2.17 -8.66 12.74
CA HIS A 56 2.15 -9.87 13.57
C HIS A 56 2.59 -11.11 12.79
N ALA A 57 3.82 -11.06 12.28
CA ALA A 57 4.59 -12.25 11.94
C ALA A 57 6.07 -11.96 12.23
N VAL A 58 6.53 -12.55 13.35
CA VAL A 58 7.89 -12.61 13.90
C VAL A 58 8.38 -11.40 14.71
#